data_AF-A0A133VDA3-F1
#
_entry.id   AF-A0A133VDA3-F1
#
_cell.length_a   1.000
_cell.length_b   1.000
_cell.length_c   1.000
_cell.angle_alpha   90.00
_cell.angle_beta   90.00
_cell.angle_gamma   90.00
#
_symmetry.space_group_name_H-M   'P 1'
#
loop_
_entity.id
_entity.type
_entity.pdbx_description
1 polymer ?
#
loop_
_entity_poly.entity_id
_entity_poly.type
_entity_poly.pdbx_seq_one_letter_code
_entity_poly.pdbx_strand_id
1 'polypeptide(L)'
;MTKFLFVTGGVLSGIGKGTVAASIGKSFQFRDLKVDMIKIDPYLNVDPGTLNPIEHGEVFVTDEVWEFEPSKDSSFTTAEVDQDFGILKGLNKFAK
;
A
#
# COMPACT_ATOMS: atom_id res chain seq x y z
N MET A 1 7.28 18.82 -10.68
CA MET A 1 8.00 17.53 -10.74
C MET A 1 7.67 16.75 -9.48
N THR A 2 7.14 15.55 -9.61
CA THR A 2 6.83 14.67 -8.47
C THR A 2 8.11 14.22 -7.78
N LYS A 3 8.13 14.20 -6.45
CA LYS A 3 9.24 13.71 -5.65
C LYS A 3 8.88 12.34 -5.10
N PHE A 4 9.86 11.44 -5.05
CA PHE A 4 9.70 10.09 -4.54
C PHE A 4 10.48 9.95 -3.23
N LEU A 5 9.83 9.42 -2.20
CA LEU A 5 10.44 9.07 -0.92
C LEU A 5 10.33 7.56 -0.75
N PHE A 6 11.47 6.87 -0.73
CA PHE A 6 11.52 5.43 -0.52
C PHE A 6 11.69 5.14 0.97
N VAL A 7 10.74 4.41 1.55
CA VAL A 7 10.84 3.90 2.92
C VAL A 7 11.21 2.43 2.85
N THR A 8 12.44 2.11 3.25
CA THR A 8 12.93 0.73 3.32
C THR A 8 12.95 0.24 4.76
N GLY A 9 13.01 -1.08 4.93
CA GLY A 9 13.04 -1.73 6.24
C GLY A 9 14.20 -2.68 6.37
N GLY A 10 14.90 -2.64 7.51
CA GLY A 10 15.88 -3.65 7.90
C GLY A 10 15.45 -4.39 9.17
N VAL A 11 16.10 -5.52 9.44
CA VAL A 11 16.02 -6.32 10.68
C VAL A 11 14.78 -7.20 10.81
N LEU A 12 13.60 -6.66 11.10
CA LEU A 12 12.39 -7.45 11.33
C LEU A 12 11.15 -6.87 10.64
N SER A 13 10.25 -7.76 10.21
CA SER A 13 8.89 -7.38 9.83
C SER A 13 8.06 -7.01 11.07
N GLY A 14 7.02 -6.19 10.91
CA GLY A 14 6.08 -5.88 12.00
C GLY A 14 6.46 -4.75 12.98
N ILE A 15 7.64 -4.11 12.87
CA ILE A 15 8.08 -3.03 13.80
C ILE A 15 7.35 -1.68 13.57
N GLY A 16 6.39 -1.60 12.62
CA GLY A 16 5.62 -0.37 12.38
C GLY A 16 6.17 0.53 11.26
N LYS A 17 6.90 -0.04 10.30
CA LYS A 17 7.38 0.68 9.10
C LYS A 17 6.25 1.38 8.34
N GLY A 18 5.11 0.70 8.18
CA GLY A 18 3.91 1.27 7.56
C GLY A 18 3.36 2.47 8.33
N THR A 19 3.24 2.36 9.66
CA THR A 19 2.79 3.44 10.54
C THR A 19 3.69 4.67 10.46
N VAL A 20 5.01 4.47 10.42
CA VAL A 20 5.98 5.56 10.27
C VAL A 20 5.84 6.23 8.90
N ALA A 21 5.76 5.46 7.82
CA ALA A 21 5.55 5.99 6.47
C ALA A 21 4.25 6.81 6.37
N ALA A 22 3.15 6.30 6.91
CA ALA A 22 1.86 6.98 6.94
C ALA A 22 1.91 8.29 7.75
N SER A 23 2.61 8.29 8.89
CA SER A 23 2.78 9.49 9.73
C SER A 23 3.60 10.58 9.02
N ILE A 24 4.64 10.20 8.28
CA ILE A 24 5.41 11.12 7.44
C ILE A 24 4.52 11.69 6.32
N GLY A 25 3.77 10.83 5.63
CA GLY A 25 2.85 11.25 4.58
C GLY A 25 1.80 12.24 5.10
N LYS A 26 1.24 11.97 6.29
CA LYS A 26 0.27 12.88 6.93
C LYS A 26 0.89 14.22 7.30
N SER A 27 2.14 14.23 7.77
CA SER A 27 2.89 15.46 8.07
C SER A 27 3.11 16.33 6.84
N PHE A 28 3.34 15.72 5.67
CA PHE A 28 3.42 16.44 4.40
C PHE A 28 2.06 16.98 3.95
N GLN A 29 0.98 16.22 4.12
CA GLN A 29 -0.37 16.71 3.86
C GLN A 29 -0.75 17.91 4.73
N PHE A 30 -0.32 17.96 6.00
CA PHE A 30 -0.50 19.14 6.87
C PHE A 30 0.24 20.38 6.39
N ARG A 31 1.16 20.24 5.43
CA ARG A 31 1.86 21.35 4.77
C ARG A 31 1.32 21.60 3.36
N ASP A 32 0.08 21.19 3.10
CA ASP A 32 -0.62 21.34 1.82
C ASP A 32 0.09 20.66 0.63
N LEU A 33 0.94 19.66 0.91
CA LEU A 33 1.54 18.84 -0.14
C LEU A 33 0.59 17.73 -0.55
N LYS A 34 0.47 17.52 -1.86
CA LYS A 34 -0.19 16.33 -2.42
C LYS A 34 0.74 15.14 -2.24
N VAL A 35 0.27 14.14 -1.52
CA VAL A 35 1.03 12.94 -1.16
C VAL A 35 0.18 11.72 -1.47
N ASP A 36 0.79 10.83 -2.23
CA ASP A 36 0.30 9.50 -2.51
C ASP A 36 1.27 8.48 -1.91
N MET A 37 0.76 7.34 -1.45
CA MET A 37 1.58 6.25 -0.93
C MET A 37 1.39 5.02 -1.81
N ILE A 38 2.47 4.26 -1.98
CA ILE A 38 2.51 2.98 -2.67
C ILE A 38 3.18 1.99 -1.72
N LYS A 39 2.57 0.81 -1.55
CA LYS A 39 3.13 -0.30 -0.79
C LYS A 39 3.62 -1.36 -1.79
N ILE A 40 4.75 -1.99 -1.47
CA ILE A 40 5.35 -3.04 -2.30
C ILE A 40 5.58 -4.25 -1.38
N ASP A 41 4.99 -5.39 -1.72
CA ASP A 41 5.05 -6.63 -0.95
C ASP A 41 5.81 -7.68 -1.74
N PRO A 42 6.89 -8.27 -1.19
CA PRO A 42 7.72 -9.23 -1.91
C PRO A 42 7.11 -10.65 -1.90
N TYR A 43 5.81 -10.79 -1.63
CA TYR A 43 5.13 -12.09 -1.67
C TYR A 43 4.92 -12.56 -3.11
N LEU A 44 4.88 -13.88 -3.30
CA LEU A 44 4.61 -14.50 -4.60
C LEU A 44 3.11 -14.59 -4.90
N ASN A 45 2.28 -14.59 -3.86
CA ASN A 45 0.83 -14.50 -3.99
C ASN A 45 0.49 -13.33 -4.91
N VAL A 46 -0.61 -13.43 -5.67
CA VAL A 46 -1.07 -12.31 -6.50
C VAL A 46 -1.98 -11.38 -5.70
N ASP A 47 -2.60 -11.93 -4.66
CA ASP A 47 -3.61 -11.26 -3.86
C ASP A 47 -3.55 -11.82 -2.42
N PRO A 48 -3.62 -10.97 -1.38
CA PRO A 48 -3.51 -11.40 0.01
C PRO A 48 -4.77 -12.16 0.49
N GLY A 49 -5.89 -12.15 -0.25
CA GLY A 49 -7.05 -13.00 -0.01
C GLY A 49 -6.75 -14.51 -0.09
N THR A 50 -5.61 -14.88 -0.67
CA THR A 50 -5.10 -16.27 -0.66
C THR A 50 -4.34 -16.65 0.61
N LEU A 51 -4.03 -15.68 1.48
CA LEU A 51 -3.30 -15.90 2.73
C LEU A 51 -4.26 -16.21 3.88
N ASN A 52 -3.76 -16.92 4.90
CA ASN A 52 -4.51 -17.15 6.11
C ASN A 52 -4.59 -15.87 6.96
N PRO A 53 -5.78 -15.29 7.22
CA PRO A 53 -5.90 -14.00 7.89
C PRO A 53 -5.47 -14.02 9.36
N ILE A 54 -5.51 -15.19 10.02
CA ILE A 54 -5.06 -15.34 11.41
C ILE A 54 -3.55 -15.20 11.53
N GLU A 55 -2.80 -15.59 10.49
CA GLU A 55 -1.34 -15.61 10.50
C GLU A 55 -0.73 -14.38 9.81
N HIS A 56 -1.38 -13.89 8.75
CA HIS A 56 -0.85 -12.82 7.89
C HIS A 56 -1.52 -11.46 8.08
N GLY A 57 -2.60 -11.40 8.88
CA GLY A 57 -3.38 -10.19 9.10
C GLY A 57 -4.60 -10.10 8.18
N GLU A 58 -5.42 -9.09 8.44
CA GLU A 58 -6.64 -8.85 7.66
C GLU A 58 -6.32 -8.33 6.25
N VAL A 59 -7.26 -8.58 5.34
CA VAL A 59 -7.23 -8.07 3.99
C VAL A 59 -7.98 -6.74 3.93
N PHE A 60 -7.32 -5.71 3.42
CA PHE A 60 -7.91 -4.37 3.28
C PHE A 60 -8.44 -4.16 1.87
N VAL A 61 -9.76 -4.09 1.72
CA VAL A 61 -10.44 -3.86 0.44
C VAL A 61 -10.73 -2.37 0.25
N THR A 62 -10.41 -1.83 -0.92
CA THR A 62 -10.70 -0.46 -1.35
C THR A 62 -12.07 -0.34 -2.01
N ASP A 63 -12.65 0.86 -1.96
CA ASP A 63 -13.93 1.15 -2.61
C ASP A 63 -13.87 1.09 -4.15
N GLU A 64 -12.67 1.18 -4.70
CA GLU A 64 -12.40 1.17 -6.15
C GLU A 64 -11.74 -0.15 -6.54
N VAL A 65 -12.04 -0.62 -7.74
CA VAL A 65 -11.41 -1.79 -8.37
C VAL A 65 -10.49 -1.27 -9.48
N TRP A 66 -9.28 -1.78 -9.60
CA TRP A 66 -8.36 -1.45 -10.68
C TRP A 66 -7.82 -2.69 -11.39
N GLU A 67 -7.30 -2.46 -12.59
CA GLU A 67 -6.61 -3.47 -13.38
C GLU A 67 -5.10 -3.31 -13.20
N PHE A 68 -4.43 -4.40 -12.80
CA PHE A 68 -3.00 -4.47 -12.56
C PHE A 68 -2.33 -5.35 -13.63
N GLU A 69 -1.39 -4.75 -14.36
CA GLU A 69 -0.64 -5.42 -15.43
C GLU A 69 0.86 -5.47 -15.08
N PRO A 70 1.35 -6.51 -14.38
CA PRO A 70 2.77 -6.63 -14.04
C PRO A 70 3.64 -7.00 -15.25
N SER A 71 3.05 -7.58 -16.30
CA SER A 71 3.74 -7.97 -17.53
C SER A 71 2.78 -7.94 -18.72
N LYS A 72 3.31 -7.93 -19.95
CA LYS A 72 2.51 -7.85 -21.18
C LYS A 72 1.50 -8.99 -21.37
N ASP A 73 1.73 -10.12 -20.71
CA ASP A 73 0.94 -11.34 -20.88
C ASP A 73 0.06 -11.63 -19.65
N SER A 74 0.00 -10.71 -18.68
CA SER A 74 -0.71 -10.92 -17.41
C SER A 74 -1.44 -9.65 -16.97
N SER A 75 -2.75 -9.77 -16.76
CA SER A 75 -3.61 -8.74 -16.17
C SER A 75 -4.42 -9.35 -15.03
N PHE A 76 -4.58 -8.59 -13.94
CA PHE A 76 -5.33 -8.96 -12.76
C PHE A 76 -6.30 -7.84 -12.38
N THR A 77 -7.53 -8.20 -12.03
CA THR A 77 -8.48 -7.25 -11.44
C THR A 77 -8.35 -7.35 -9.92
N THR A 78 -8.01 -6.25 -9.26
CA THR A 78 -7.82 -6.20 -7.80
C THR A 78 -8.52 -4.99 -7.20
N ALA A 79 -8.89 -5.11 -5.93
CA ALA A 79 -9.54 -4.06 -5.16
C ALA A 79 -8.92 -3.96 -3.76
N GLU A 80 -7.67 -4.40 -3.58
CA GLU A 80 -7.08 -4.55 -2.24
C GLU A 80 -5.85 -3.65 -2.06
N VAL A 81 -5.61 -3.22 -0.81
CA VAL A 81 -4.42 -2.46 -0.40
C VAL A 81 -3.27 -3.44 -0.16
N ASP A 82 -2.92 -4.22 -1.18
CA ASP A 82 -1.70 -5.00 -1.16
C ASP A 82 -1.20 -5.26 -2.59
N GLN A 83 0.11 -5.44 -2.70
CA GLN A 83 0.91 -5.75 -3.89
C GLN A 83 0.94 -4.77 -5.05
N ASP A 84 -0.04 -3.89 -5.17
CA ASP A 84 -0.15 -3.05 -6.34
C ASP A 84 0.11 -1.59 -6.01
N PHE A 85 0.40 -0.82 -7.04
CA PHE A 85 0.58 0.62 -7.03
C PHE A 85 -0.73 1.37 -6.70
N GLY A 86 -1.49 0.87 -5.71
CA GLY A 86 -2.67 1.48 -5.13
C GLY A 86 -2.30 2.83 -4.56
N ILE A 87 -2.72 3.88 -5.28
CA ILE A 87 -2.60 5.25 -4.82
C ILE A 87 -3.58 5.41 -3.67
N LEU A 88 -3.06 5.48 -2.44
CA LEU A 88 -3.85 5.96 -1.31
C LEU A 88 -4.17 7.45 -1.50
N LYS A 89 -5.19 7.75 -2.31
CA LYS A 89 -5.71 9.10 -2.51
C LYS A 89 -6.36 9.57 -1.21
N GLY A 90 -5.57 10.31 -0.45
CA GLY A 90 -5.99 10.84 0.84
C GLY A 90 -5.88 9.81 1.96
N LEU A 91 -4.76 9.87 2.68
CA LEU A 91 -4.57 9.34 4.05
C LEU A 91 -5.68 9.68 5.08
N ASN A 92 -6.71 10.44 4.71
CA ASN A 92 -7.84 10.79 5.56
C ASN A 92 -8.76 9.60 5.91
N LYS A 93 -8.62 8.45 5.23
CA LYS A 93 -9.44 7.25 5.52
C LYS A 93 -8.85 6.30 6.58
N PHE A 94 -7.57 6.44 6.95
CA PHE A 94 -6.93 5.61 8.00
C PHE A 94 -6.98 6.24 9.40
N ALA A 95 -7.53 7.45 9.53
CA ALA A 95 -7.68 8.16 10.80
C ALA A 95 -9.11 8.06 11.35
N LYS A 96 -9.71 6.87 11.30
CA LYS A 96 -10.91 6.52 12.07
C LYS A 96 -10.66 5.23 12.81
#